data_AF-A0AAE1YDA7-F1
#
_entry.id   AF-A0AAE1YDA7-F1
#
_cell.length_a   1.000
_cell.length_b   1.000
_cell.length_c   1.000
_cell.angle_alpha   90.00
_cell.angle_beta   90.00
_cell.angle_gamma   90.00
#
_symmetry.space_group_name_H-M   'P 1'
#
loop_
_entity.id
_entity.type
_entity.pdbx_description
1 polymer ?
#
loop_
_entity_poly.entity_id
_entity_poly.type
_entity_poly.pdbx_seq_one_letter_code
_entity_poly.pdbx_strand_id
1 'polypeptide(L)'
;MKTLVLLGICKVVQELEKKQLKDIDVSTLDSYYTAVRDAKNMKVNVQWLHDRVAKGMVDERNRRLENIDNRKKEMSMRKVEVERLMSEIEGIEDQLAREVIMVDQLNRKINALTSEF
;
A
#
# COMPACT_ATOMS: atom_id res chain seq x y z
N MET A 1 -17.91 -26.70 28.38
CA MET A 1 -16.62 -26.24 27.82
C MET A 1 -16.14 -27.09 26.64
N LYS A 2 -15.97 -28.42 26.78
CA LYS A 2 -15.49 -29.30 25.68
C LYS A 2 -16.25 -29.17 24.36
N THR A 3 -17.58 -29.10 24.42
CA THR A 3 -18.46 -28.99 23.24
C THR A 3 -18.28 -27.69 22.46
N LEU A 4 -18.03 -26.56 23.14
CA LEU A 4 -17.86 -25.26 22.50
C LEU A 4 -16.54 -25.17 21.73
N VAL A 5 -15.46 -25.74 22.28
CA VAL A 5 -14.16 -25.79 21.60
C VAL A 5 -14.22 -26.70 20.38
N LEU A 6 -14.89 -27.86 20.47
CA LEU A 6 -15.14 -28.74 19.32
C LEU A 6 -15.96 -28.04 18.22
N LEU A 7 -17.02 -27.31 18.60
CA LEU A 7 -17.79 -26.48 17.66
C LEU A 7 -16.92 -25.42 16.96
N GLY A 8 -16.04 -24.76 17.71
CA GLY A 8 -15.06 -23.82 17.17
C GLY A 8 -14.14 -24.47 16.14
N ILE A 9 -13.54 -25.62 16.47
CA ILE A 9 -12.68 -26.38 15.55
C ILE A 9 -13.45 -26.80 14.29
N CYS A 10 -14.66 -27.36 14.44
CA CYS A 10 -15.48 -27.76 13.30
C CYS A 10 -15.78 -26.59 12.35
N LYS A 11 -16.05 -25.41 12.92
CA LYS A 11 -16.28 -24.19 12.12
C LYS A 11 -15.02 -23.76 11.36
N VAL A 12 -13.85 -23.79 12.01
CA VAL A 12 -12.56 -23.50 11.38
C VAL A 12 -12.29 -24.48 10.23
N VAL A 13 -12.52 -25.77 10.43
CA VAL A 13 -12.36 -26.80 9.40
C VAL A 13 -13.28 -26.55 8.20
N GLN A 14 -14.57 -26.31 8.45
CA GLN A 14 -15.54 -26.02 7.38
C GLN A 14 -15.17 -24.78 6.57
N GLU A 15 -14.71 -23.72 7.25
CA GLU A 15 -14.28 -22.50 6.55
C GLU A 15 -13.00 -22.72 5.75
N LEU A 16 -12.04 -23.48 6.27
CA LEU A 16 -10.81 -23.84 5.56
C LEU A 16 -11.07 -24.78 4.37
N GLU A 17 -12.14 -25.58 4.40
CA GLU A 17 -12.59 -26.40 3.27
C GLU A 17 -13.28 -25.58 2.19
N LYS A 18 -14.09 -24.60 2.58
CA LYS A 18 -14.86 -23.75 1.65
C LYS A 18 -14.01 -22.66 1.00
N LYS A 19 -13.02 -22.13 1.70
CA LYS A 19 -12.18 -21.02 1.22
C LYS A 19 -10.80 -21.54 0.87
N GLN A 20 -10.24 -21.09 -0.27
CA GLN A 20 -8.80 -21.23 -0.44
C GLN A 20 -8.11 -20.36 0.61
N LEU A 21 -7.00 -20.84 1.19
CA LEU A 21 -6.26 -20.15 2.25
C LEU A 21 -5.93 -18.68 1.90
N LYS A 22 -5.72 -18.41 0.62
CA LYS A 22 -5.46 -17.07 0.05
C LYS A 22 -6.62 -16.08 0.17
N ASP A 23 -7.84 -16.56 0.39
CA ASP A 23 -9.08 -15.76 0.46
C ASP A 23 -9.51 -15.48 1.92
N ILE A 24 -8.68 -15.88 2.88
CA ILE A 24 -8.98 -15.78 4.31
C ILE A 24 -8.31 -14.53 4.86
N ASP A 25 -9.11 -13.61 5.42
CA ASP A 25 -8.59 -12.39 6.04
C ASP A 25 -7.74 -12.71 7.28
N VAL A 26 -6.77 -11.83 7.59
CA VAL A 26 -5.87 -11.98 8.73
C VAL A 26 -6.64 -12.02 10.06
N SER A 27 -7.70 -11.24 10.20
CA SER A 27 -8.56 -11.31 11.40
C SER A 27 -9.20 -12.69 11.57
N THR A 28 -9.48 -13.36 10.47
CA THR A 28 -10.06 -14.70 10.46
C THR A 28 -8.98 -15.75 10.79
N LEU A 29 -7.76 -15.60 10.28
CA LEU A 29 -6.62 -16.47 10.62
C LEU A 29 -6.27 -16.44 12.12
N ASP A 30 -6.36 -15.27 12.77
CA ASP A 30 -6.09 -15.14 14.20
C ASP A 30 -7.11 -15.90 15.06
N SER A 31 -8.39 -15.86 14.64
CA SER A 31 -9.45 -16.66 15.26
C SER A 31 -9.20 -18.17 15.09
N TYR A 32 -8.63 -18.59 13.97
CA TYR A 32 -8.31 -20.00 13.70
C TYR A 32 -7.14 -20.47 14.54
N TYR A 33 -6.11 -19.65 14.67
CA TYR A 33 -4.96 -19.92 15.53
C TYR A 33 -5.41 -20.08 17.00
N THR A 34 -6.29 -19.21 17.47
CA THR A 34 -6.87 -19.31 18.82
C THR A 34 -7.61 -20.63 19.02
N ALA A 35 -8.46 -21.02 18.08
CA ALA A 35 -9.19 -22.29 18.14
C ALA A 35 -8.25 -23.52 18.13
N VAL A 36 -7.19 -23.49 17.33
CA VAL A 36 -6.16 -24.54 17.30
C VAL A 36 -5.41 -24.63 18.63
N ARG A 37 -5.05 -23.49 19.22
CA ARG A 37 -4.38 -23.44 20.53
C ARG A 37 -5.25 -24.04 21.62
N ASP A 38 -6.53 -23.68 21.65
CA ASP A 38 -7.49 -24.19 22.63
C ASP A 38 -7.70 -25.70 22.47
N ALA A 39 -7.76 -26.18 21.23
CA ALA A 39 -7.84 -27.61 20.93
C ALA A 39 -6.60 -28.39 21.43
N LYS A 40 -5.40 -27.82 21.22
CA LYS A 40 -4.14 -28.40 21.69
C LYS A 40 -4.09 -28.46 23.21
N ASN A 41 -4.53 -27.40 23.90
CA ASN A 41 -4.62 -27.36 25.37
C ASN A 41 -5.57 -28.42 25.92
N MET A 42 -6.58 -28.82 25.14
CA MET A 42 -7.52 -29.88 25.47
C MET A 42 -7.05 -31.28 25.07
N LYS A 43 -5.80 -31.41 24.62
CA LYS A 43 -5.18 -32.66 24.14
C LYS A 43 -5.91 -33.28 22.94
N VAL A 44 -6.60 -32.46 22.13
CA VAL A 44 -7.16 -32.88 20.84
C VAL A 44 -6.01 -32.89 19.82
N ASN A 45 -5.91 -33.97 19.03
CA ASN A 45 -4.93 -34.02 17.95
C ASN A 45 -5.36 -33.11 16.79
N VAL A 46 -4.80 -31.90 16.76
CA VAL A 46 -5.05 -30.87 15.73
C VAL A 46 -3.81 -30.54 14.92
N GLN A 47 -2.82 -31.43 14.85
CA GLN A 47 -1.54 -31.15 14.19
C GLN A 47 -1.71 -30.74 12.72
N TRP A 48 -2.55 -31.47 11.98
CA TRP A 48 -2.85 -31.16 10.57
C TRP A 48 -3.46 -29.75 10.40
N LEU A 49 -4.30 -29.33 11.35
CA LEU A 49 -4.98 -28.04 11.32
C LEU A 49 -4.02 -26.92 11.66
N HIS A 50 -3.15 -27.14 12.65
CA HIS A 50 -2.06 -26.24 13.00
C HIS A 50 -1.17 -25.96 11.78
N ASP A 51 -0.71 -27.01 11.09
CA ASP A 51 0.20 -26.87 9.95
C ASP A 51 -0.48 -26.16 8.77
N ARG A 52 -1.78 -26.42 8.56
CA ARG A 52 -2.58 -25.74 7.53
C ARG A 52 -2.75 -24.25 7.81
N VAL A 53 -3.07 -23.87 9.05
CA VAL A 53 -3.20 -22.47 9.47
C VAL A 53 -1.85 -21.75 9.38
N ALA A 54 -0.78 -22.38 9.87
CA ALA A 54 0.58 -21.84 9.80
C ALA A 54 1.03 -21.57 8.36
N LYS A 55 0.76 -22.50 7.44
CA LYS A 55 1.02 -22.31 6.01
C LYS A 55 0.26 -21.10 5.45
N GLY A 56 -1.03 -20.96 5.76
CA GLY A 56 -1.83 -19.81 5.34
C GLY A 56 -1.26 -18.47 5.83
N MET A 57 -0.77 -18.43 7.07
CA MET A 57 -0.12 -17.22 7.62
C MET A 57 1.19 -16.89 6.89
N VAL A 58 2.00 -17.90 6.55
CA VAL A 58 3.23 -17.70 5.78
C VAL A 58 2.94 -17.19 4.38
N ASP A 59 1.96 -17.77 3.71
CA ASP A 59 1.57 -17.38 2.35
C ASP A 59 1.06 -15.93 2.32
N GLU A 60 0.18 -15.54 3.25
CA GLU A 60 -0.33 -14.17 3.34
C GLU A 60 0.78 -13.16 3.71
N ARG A 61 1.70 -13.54 4.61
CA ARG A 61 2.87 -12.71 4.93
C ARG A 61 3.71 -12.47 3.67
N ASN A 62 4.00 -13.51 2.89
CA ASN A 62 4.81 -13.39 1.68
C ASN A 62 4.13 -12.52 0.62
N ARG A 63 2.82 -12.70 0.41
CA ARG A 63 2.00 -11.85 -0.47
C ARG A 63 2.04 -10.39 -0.06
N ARG A 64 1.95 -10.10 1.25
CA ARG A 64 2.05 -8.73 1.77
C ARG A 64 3.44 -8.14 1.57
N LEU A 65 4.51 -8.91 1.76
CA LEU A 65 5.88 -8.45 1.51
C LEU A 65 6.09 -8.09 0.04
N GLU A 66 5.59 -8.90 -0.89
CA GLU A 66 5.64 -8.62 -2.33
C GLU A 66 4.88 -7.34 -2.69
N ASN A 67 3.67 -7.17 -2.15
CA ASN A 67 2.90 -5.94 -2.34
C ASN A 67 3.62 -4.70 -1.78
N ILE A 68 4.28 -4.83 -0.63
CA ILE A 68 5.08 -3.74 -0.05
C ILE A 68 6.25 -3.40 -0.97
N ASP A 69 6.97 -4.39 -1.51
CA ASP A 69 8.10 -4.17 -2.42
C ASP A 69 7.65 -3.47 -3.72
N ASN A 70 6.53 -3.92 -4.30
CA ASN A 70 5.94 -3.29 -5.48
C ASN A 70 5.54 -1.83 -5.22
N ARG A 71 4.90 -1.55 -4.07
CA ARG A 71 4.55 -0.18 -3.69
C ARG A 71 5.77 0.71 -3.42
N LYS A 72 6.86 0.14 -2.88
CA LYS A 72 8.13 0.87 -2.72
C LYS A 72 8.72 1.25 -4.06
N LYS A 73 8.74 0.34 -5.03
CA LYS A 73 9.20 0.62 -6.40
C LYS A 73 8.36 1.71 -7.06
N GLU A 74 7.04 1.62 -6.96
CA GLU A 74 6.13 2.63 -7.48
C GLU A 74 6.37 4.01 -6.84
N MET A 75 6.52 4.05 -5.52
CA MET A 75 6.80 5.28 -4.79
C MET A 75 8.12 5.93 -5.24
N SER A 76 9.18 5.13 -5.43
CA SER A 76 10.46 5.64 -5.92
C SER A 76 10.34 6.23 -7.33
N MET A 77 9.60 5.59 -8.24
CA MET A 77 9.37 6.13 -9.58
C MET A 77 8.59 7.45 -9.53
N ARG A 78 7.53 7.54 -8.73
CA ARG A 78 6.76 8.77 -8.55
C ARG A 78 7.59 9.90 -7.96
N LYS A 79 8.53 9.59 -7.05
CA LYS A 79 9.43 10.59 -6.47
C LYS A 79 10.32 11.24 -7.55
N VAL A 80 10.89 10.43 -8.44
CA VAL A 80 11.69 10.93 -9.57
C VAL A 80 10.86 11.82 -10.48
N GLU A 81 9.61 11.42 -10.76
CA GLU A 81 8.71 12.24 -11.59
C GLU A 81 8.35 13.58 -10.93
N VAL A 82 8.17 13.61 -9.60
CA VAL A 82 7.96 14.86 -8.87
C VAL A 82 9.18 15.78 -8.96
N GLU A 83 10.39 15.25 -8.78
CA GLU A 83 11.63 16.02 -8.91
C GLU A 83 11.76 16.61 -10.33
N ARG A 84 11.44 15.83 -11.37
CA ARG A 84 11.42 16.29 -12.76
C ARG A 84 10.43 17.44 -12.98
N LEU A 85 9.20 17.29 -12.49
CA LEU A 85 8.15 18.31 -12.62
C LEU A 85 8.52 19.59 -11.86
N MET A 86 9.16 19.49 -10.70
CA MET A 86 9.65 20.65 -9.97
C MET A 86 10.69 21.45 -10.77
N SER A 87 11.66 20.78 -11.42
CA SER A 87 12.62 21.46 -12.29
C SER A 87 11.98 22.08 -13.53
N GLU A 88 10.92 21.47 -14.06
CA GLU A 88 10.16 22.03 -15.19
C GLU A 88 9.41 23.31 -14.78
N ILE A 89 8.80 23.32 -13.59
CA ILE A 89 8.16 24.52 -13.03
C ILE A 89 9.17 25.65 -12.84
N GLU A 90 10.33 25.37 -12.23
CA GLU A 90 11.39 26.36 -12.02
C GLU A 90 11.85 26.96 -13.36
N GLY A 91 12.02 26.14 -14.39
CA GLY A 91 12.36 26.61 -15.73
C GLY A 91 11.31 27.53 -16.36
N ILE A 92 10.01 27.27 -16.12
CA ILE A 92 8.91 28.11 -16.59
C ILE A 92 8.86 29.43 -15.81
N GLU A 93 9.03 29.38 -14.49
CA GLU A 93 9.08 30.58 -13.63
C GLU A 93 10.22 31.53 -14.06
N ASP A 94 11.39 30.97 -14.35
CA ASP A 94 12.54 31.71 -14.87
C ASP A 94 12.26 32.36 -16.23
N GLN A 95 11.56 31.66 -17.13
CA GLN A 95 11.16 32.20 -18.42
C GLN A 95 10.18 33.35 -18.25
N LEU A 96 9.16 33.17 -17.40
CA LEU A 96 8.17 34.20 -17.09
C LEU A 96 8.83 35.47 -16.52
N ALA A 97 9.77 35.32 -15.58
CA ALA A 97 10.50 36.45 -15.00
C ALA A 97 11.27 37.25 -16.07
N ARG A 98 11.90 36.57 -17.04
CA ARG A 98 12.57 37.21 -18.17
C ARG A 98 11.60 37.95 -19.09
N GLU A 99 10.45 37.35 -19.39
CA GLU A 99 9.42 37.99 -20.23
C GLU A 99 8.87 39.27 -19.58
N VAL A 100 8.60 39.24 -18.27
CA VAL A 100 8.15 40.42 -17.52
C VAL A 100 9.17 41.58 -17.65
N ILE A 101 10.46 41.29 -17.46
CA ILE A 101 11.52 42.31 -17.62
C ILE A 101 11.55 42.86 -19.05
N MET A 102 11.41 42.01 -20.06
CA MET A 102 11.42 42.43 -21.46
C MET A 102 10.22 43.32 -21.79
N VAL A 103 9.03 42.98 -21.29
CA VAL A 103 7.82 43.81 -21.44
C VAL A 103 8.05 45.19 -20.80
N ASP A 104 8.59 45.26 -19.59
CA ASP A 104 8.90 46.52 -18.94
C ASP A 104 9.90 47.38 -19.73
N GLN A 105 10.94 46.76 -20.29
CA GLN A 105 11.91 47.45 -21.14
C GLN A 105 11.26 48.00 -22.42
N LEU A 106 10.38 47.22 -23.06
CA LEU A 106 9.64 47.66 -24.24
C LEU A 106 8.71 48.84 -23.90
N ASN A 107 7.98 48.76 -22.79
CA ASN A 107 7.10 49.83 -22.32
C ASN A 107 7.86 51.14 -22.09
N ARG A 108 9.06 51.08 -21.49
CA ARG A 108 9.91 52.27 -21.32
C ARG A 108 10.33 52.88 -22.66
N LYS A 109 10.70 52.05 -23.64
CA LYS A 109 11.07 52.50 -24.99
C LYS A 109 9.89 53.14 -25.73
N ILE A 110 8.71 52.54 -25.65
CA ILE A 110 7.49 53.07 -26.25
C ILE A 110 7.15 54.44 -25.66
N ASN A 111 7.18 54.56 -24.33
CA ASN A 111 6.89 55.82 -23.65
C ASN A 111 7.87 56.93 -24.05
N ALA A 112 9.16 56.63 -24.17
CA ALA A 112 10.16 57.59 -24.64
C ALA A 112 9.83 58.08 -26.07
N LEU A 113 9.56 57.15 -27.00
CA LEU A 113 9.21 57.49 -28.39
C LEU A 113 7.92 58.29 -28.50
N THR A 114 6.94 58.05 -27.63
CA THR A 114 5.63 58.70 -27.68
C THR A 114 5.63 60.07 -26.98
N SER A 115 6.60 60.34 -26.10
CA SER A 115 6.74 61.62 -25.39
C SER A 115 7.55 62.67 -26.17
N GLU A 116 8.21 62.27 -27.27
CA GLU A 116 8.97 63.15 -28.16
C GLU A 116 8.11 63.80 -29.27
N PHE A 117 6.81 63.48 -29.32
CA PHE A 117 5.79 64.07 -30.20
C PHE A 117 4.73 64.81 -29.39
#